data_AF-A0A9P2UNQ7-F1
#
_entry.id   AF-A0A9P2UNQ7-F1
#
_cell.length_a   1.000
_cell.length_b   1.000
_cell.length_c   1.000
_cell.angle_alpha   90.00
_cell.angle_beta   90.00
_cell.angle_gamma   90.00
#
_symmetry.space_group_name_H-M   'P 1'
#
loop_
_entity.id
_entity.type
_entity.pdbx_description
1 polymer ?
#
loop_
_entity_poly.entity_id
_entity_poly.type
_entity_poly.pdbx_seq_one_letter_code
_entity_poly.pdbx_strand_id
1 'polypeptide(L)'
;MTDAAGNTSETAVQKAVVDTTAPQAGELTLSDLSDTGISATDQITQDKNFNLKLEGQETGSRVTYLVSTDEGKTWQETTVAQKDLADGVYKYKAVVTDAA
;
A
#
# COMPACT_ATOMS: atom_id res chain seq x y z
N MET A 1 -38.48 -6.98 -29.47
CA MET A 1 -39.67 -7.68 -30.01
C MET A 1 -40.47 -6.69 -30.81
N THR A 2 -40.93 -7.09 -32.00
CA THR A 2 -41.79 -6.28 -32.87
C THR A 2 -43.21 -6.80 -32.73
N ASP A 3 -44.17 -5.95 -32.37
CA ASP A 3 -45.59 -6.33 -32.43
C ASP A 3 -46.14 -6.22 -33.87
N ALA A 4 -47.36 -6.72 -34.09
CA ALA A 4 -48.01 -6.72 -35.40
C ALA A 4 -48.33 -5.29 -35.96
N ALA A 5 -48.12 -4.23 -35.17
CA ALA A 5 -48.25 -2.83 -35.58
C ALA A 5 -46.88 -2.20 -35.96
N GLY A 6 -45.77 -2.92 -35.82
CA GLY A 6 -44.43 -2.44 -36.16
C GLY A 6 -43.70 -1.73 -35.03
N ASN A 7 -44.17 -1.83 -33.77
CA ASN A 7 -43.46 -1.21 -32.66
C ASN A 7 -42.29 -2.09 -32.21
N THR A 8 -41.07 -1.62 -32.44
CA THR A 8 -39.84 -2.17 -31.84
C THR A 8 -39.43 -1.34 -30.63
N SER A 9 -39.04 -2.00 -29.55
CA SER A 9 -38.32 -1.36 -28.44
C SER A 9 -36.97 -2.04 -28.25
N GLU A 10 -35.93 -1.23 -28.25
CA GLU A 10 -34.55 -1.61 -27.89
C GLU A 10 -34.17 -0.93 -26.58
N THR A 11 -33.47 -1.65 -25.71
CA THR A 11 -32.91 -1.13 -24.47
C THR A 11 -31.59 -0.40 -24.72
N ALA A 12 -31.26 0.57 -23.86
CA ALA A 12 -30.01 1.31 -23.94
C ALA A 12 -28.78 0.39 -23.77
N VAL A 13 -27.74 0.67 -24.56
CA VAL A 13 -26.45 -0.03 -24.46
C VAL A 13 -25.70 0.47 -23.22
N GLN A 14 -25.38 -0.45 -22.31
CA GLN A 14 -24.52 -0.17 -21.16
C GLN A 14 -23.09 -0.62 -21.45
N LYS A 15 -22.13 0.28 -21.21
CA LYS A 15 -20.69 -0.03 -21.30
C LYS A 15 -20.14 -0.20 -19.88
N ALA A 16 -19.48 -1.33 -19.64
CA ALA A 16 -18.64 -1.55 -18.47
C ALA A 16 -17.19 -1.68 -18.94
N VAL A 17 -16.27 -1.08 -18.18
CA VAL A 17 -14.82 -1.29 -18.34
C VAL A 17 -14.34 -1.91 -17.03
N VAL A 18 -13.59 -3.00 -17.13
CA VAL A 18 -12.97 -3.65 -15.97
C VAL A 18 -11.50 -3.32 -16.02
N ASP A 19 -10.98 -2.65 -15.00
CA ASP A 19 -9.54 -2.49 -14.82
C ASP A 19 -8.98 -3.69 -14.05
N THR A 20 -7.93 -4.29 -14.59
CA THR A 20 -7.19 -5.41 -13.99
C THR A 20 -5.70 -5.11 -13.87
N THR A 21 -5.30 -3.86 -14.09
CA THR A 21 -3.91 -3.43 -14.02
C THR A 21 -3.54 -3.30 -12.55
N ALA A 22 -2.53 -4.06 -12.11
CA ALA A 22 -2.01 -3.89 -10.76
C ALA A 22 -1.19 -2.60 -10.68
N PRO A 23 -1.33 -1.81 -9.60
CA PRO A 23 -0.58 -0.58 -9.48
C PRO A 23 0.90 -0.84 -9.28
N GLN A 24 1.73 0.09 -9.72
CA GLN A 24 3.15 0.07 -9.40
C GLN A 24 3.33 0.33 -7.90
N ALA A 25 3.88 -0.65 -7.16
CA ALA A 25 3.98 -0.61 -5.70
C ALA A 25 5.04 0.38 -5.16
N GLY A 26 6.07 0.69 -5.94
CA GLY A 26 7.22 1.49 -5.48
C GLY A 26 8.17 0.74 -4.55
N GLU A 27 9.11 1.48 -3.97
CA GLU A 27 10.14 0.99 -3.03
C GLU A 27 9.95 1.67 -1.66
N LEU A 28 9.79 0.85 -0.61
CA LEU A 28 9.67 1.32 0.76
C LEU A 28 11.05 1.38 1.42
N THR A 29 11.38 2.54 1.97
CA THR A 29 12.63 2.80 2.68
C THR A 29 12.36 3.35 4.08
N LEU A 30 13.34 3.19 4.97
CA LEU A 30 13.34 3.80 6.30
C LEU A 30 14.20 5.06 6.24
N SER A 31 13.58 6.22 6.36
CA SER A 31 14.23 7.53 6.37
C SER A 31 14.44 8.02 7.79
N ASP A 32 15.53 8.77 8.01
CA ASP A 32 15.96 9.28 9.30
C ASP A 32 16.28 8.20 10.36
N LEU A 33 16.30 6.92 9.96
CA LEU A 33 16.72 5.81 10.81
C LEU A 33 18.23 5.88 11.03
N SER A 34 18.66 6.11 12.27
CA SER A 34 20.06 5.97 12.65
C SER A 34 20.33 4.53 13.06
N ASP A 35 21.10 3.75 12.30
CA ASP A 35 21.53 2.41 12.73
C ASP A 35 22.65 2.55 13.78
N THR A 36 22.29 2.48 15.06
CA THR A 36 23.24 2.62 16.18
C THR A 36 23.79 1.26 16.65
N GLY A 37 23.51 0.18 15.93
CA GLY A 37 23.99 -1.17 16.22
C GLY A 37 25.50 -1.34 15.98
N ILE A 38 26.02 -2.53 16.32
CA ILE A 38 27.43 -2.89 16.08
C ILE A 38 27.70 -3.04 14.58
N SER A 39 26.68 -3.38 13.79
CA SER A 39 26.76 -3.49 12.33
C SER A 39 25.88 -2.41 11.70
N ALA A 40 26.42 -1.66 10.74
CA ALA A 40 25.68 -0.62 10.03
C ALA A 40 24.70 -1.18 8.96
N THR A 41 24.54 -2.50 8.88
CA THR A 41 23.75 -3.17 7.84
C THR A 41 22.82 -4.24 8.37
N ASP A 42 22.82 -4.52 9.68
CA ASP A 42 21.91 -5.53 10.26
C ASP A 42 20.56 -4.95 10.67
N GLN A 43 20.39 -3.62 10.57
CA GLN A 43 19.16 -2.89 10.90
C GLN A 43 18.77 -3.05 12.38
N ILE A 44 19.73 -3.37 13.27
CA ILE A 44 19.51 -3.46 14.70
C ILE A 44 19.86 -2.11 15.33
N THR A 45 18.85 -1.25 15.44
CA THR A 45 19.01 0.10 15.97
C THR A 45 18.44 0.29 17.39
N GLN A 46 18.99 1.24 18.16
CA GLN A 46 18.36 1.82 19.36
C GLN A 46 17.48 3.03 19.03
N ASP A 47 17.47 3.45 17.77
CA ASP A 47 16.61 4.51 17.27
C ASP A 47 15.16 4.04 17.23
N LYS A 48 14.33 4.78 17.96
CA LYS A 48 12.90 4.53 18.14
C LYS A 48 12.05 5.47 17.29
N ASN A 49 12.68 6.37 16.54
CA ASN A 49 12.03 7.47 15.84
C ASN A 49 12.55 7.60 14.41
N PHE A 50 11.76 7.15 13.44
CA PHE A 50 12.11 7.23 12.03
C PHE A 50 10.85 7.35 11.18
N ASN A 51 11.02 7.63 9.89
CA ASN A 51 9.92 7.81 8.96
C ASN A 51 9.92 6.72 7.88
N LEU A 52 8.73 6.21 7.54
CA LEU A 52 8.52 5.34 6.38
C LEU A 52 8.41 6.18 5.11
N LYS A 53 9.22 5.90 4.11
CA LYS A 53 9.22 6.64 2.84
C LYS A 53 8.98 5.68 1.68
N LEU A 54 7.89 5.89 0.94
CA LEU A 54 7.58 5.16 -0.30
C LEU A 54 7.88 6.05 -1.51
N GLU A 55 8.68 5.54 -2.45
CA GLU A 55 9.00 6.22 -3.71
C GLU A 55 8.76 5.32 -4.92
N GLY A 56 8.45 5.92 -6.07
CA GLY A 56 8.26 5.18 -7.32
C GLY A 56 6.94 4.39 -7.40
N GLN A 57 5.99 4.66 -6.51
CA GLN A 57 4.62 4.15 -6.63
C GLN A 57 3.84 4.86 -7.74
N GLU A 58 2.81 4.22 -8.25
CA GLU A 58 1.91 4.81 -9.24
C GLU A 58 1.26 6.11 -8.74
N THR A 59 1.26 7.14 -9.59
CA THR A 59 0.68 8.44 -9.25
C THR A 59 -0.83 8.33 -9.21
N GLY A 60 -1.45 8.83 -8.12
CA GLY A 60 -2.90 8.78 -7.93
C GLY A 60 -3.38 7.54 -7.18
N SER A 61 -2.50 6.55 -6.94
CA SER A 61 -2.81 5.40 -6.10
C SER A 61 -2.96 5.76 -4.61
N ARG A 62 -3.75 4.97 -3.88
CA ARG A 62 -3.86 5.03 -2.41
C ARG A 62 -2.77 4.18 -1.78
N VAL A 63 -2.06 4.73 -0.79
CA VAL A 63 -0.99 4.04 -0.05
C VAL A 63 -1.41 3.79 1.40
N THR A 64 -1.25 2.56 1.87
CA THR A 64 -1.48 2.17 3.28
C THR A 64 -0.19 1.56 3.84
N TYR A 65 0.30 2.09 4.96
CA TYR A 65 1.48 1.56 5.64
C TYR A 65 1.06 0.54 6.70
N LEU A 66 1.78 -0.57 6.75
CA LEU A 66 1.53 -1.66 7.67
C LEU A 66 2.79 -2.02 8.44
N VAL A 67 2.63 -2.35 9.72
CA VAL A 67 3.68 -2.85 10.60
C VAL A 67 3.30 -4.24 11.11
N SER A 68 4.31 -5.08 11.29
CA SER A 68 4.22 -6.38 11.92
C SER A 68 5.26 -6.51 13.03
N THR A 69 4.83 -7.05 14.17
CA THR A 69 5.67 -7.31 15.35
C THR A 69 5.82 -8.80 15.63
N ASP A 70 5.35 -9.66 14.72
CA ASP A 70 5.30 -11.12 14.85
C ASP A 70 5.92 -11.83 13.65
N GLU A 71 7.01 -11.23 13.14
CA GLU A 71 7.78 -11.71 11.99
C GLU A 71 7.00 -11.74 10.66
N GLY A 72 5.92 -10.98 10.54
CA GLY A 72 5.11 -10.85 9.33
C GLY A 72 3.86 -11.73 9.30
N LYS A 73 3.47 -12.34 10.42
CA LYS A 73 2.28 -13.20 10.50
C LYS A 73 1.00 -12.36 10.56
N THR A 74 1.01 -11.27 11.31
CA THR A 74 -0.08 -10.28 11.38
C THR A 74 0.43 -8.90 11.01
N TRP A 75 -0.45 -8.11 10.42
CA TRP A 75 -0.16 -6.76 9.93
C TRP A 75 -1.21 -5.81 10.46
N GLN A 76 -0.75 -4.68 10.99
CA GLN A 76 -1.59 -3.61 11.53
C GLN A 76 -1.26 -2.31 10.80
N GLU A 77 -2.26 -1.44 10.59
CA GLU A 77 -2.01 -0.13 9.99
C GLU A 77 -1.13 0.72 10.90
N THR A 78 -0.21 1.45 10.28
CA THR A 78 0.67 2.41 10.95
C THR A 78 0.71 3.71 10.13
N THR A 79 1.35 4.73 10.70
CA THR A 79 1.54 6.01 10.03
C THR A 79 2.93 6.11 9.41
N VAL A 80 3.22 7.21 8.70
CA VAL A 80 4.56 7.45 8.16
C VAL A 80 5.58 7.61 9.30
N ALA A 81 5.23 8.36 10.35
CA ALA A 81 6.12 8.60 11.47
C ALA A 81 6.01 7.46 12.49
N GLN A 82 7.12 6.75 12.70
CA GLN A 82 7.26 5.83 13.83
C GLN A 82 7.90 6.58 14.99
N LYS A 83 7.34 6.43 16.19
CA LYS A 83 7.84 7.08 17.41
C LYS A 83 7.69 6.17 18.60
N ASP A 84 8.62 6.32 19.54
CA ASP A 84 8.60 5.65 20.85
C ASP A 84 8.37 4.13 20.77
N LEU A 85 8.98 3.49 19.75
CA LEU A 85 8.89 2.04 19.56
C LEU A 85 9.44 1.30 20.79
N ALA A 86 8.71 0.28 21.22
CA ALA A 86 9.20 -0.67 22.22
C ALA A 86 10.30 -1.55 21.63
N ASP A 87 11.07 -2.20 22.49
CA ASP A 87 12.10 -3.12 22.04
C ASP A 87 11.43 -4.35 21.40
N GLY A 88 11.83 -4.68 20.18
CA GLY A 88 11.22 -5.77 19.42
C GLY A 88 11.69 -5.82 17.97
N VAL A 89 11.22 -6.82 17.23
CA VAL A 89 11.48 -6.95 15.80
C VAL A 89 10.26 -6.42 15.04
N TYR A 90 10.49 -5.43 14.19
CA TYR A 90 9.46 -4.80 13.38
C TYR A 90 9.70 -5.06 11.91
N LYS A 91 8.64 -5.42 11.18
CA LYS A 91 8.64 -5.47 9.71
C LYS A 91 7.65 -4.46 9.18
N TYR A 92 8.03 -3.74 8.14
CA TYR A 92 7.19 -2.73 7.51
C TYR A 92 6.90 -3.11 6.06
N LYS A 93 5.70 -2.78 5.58
CA LYS A 93 5.35 -2.83 4.16
C LYS A 93 4.38 -1.70 3.82
N ALA A 94 4.34 -1.33 2.54
CA ALA A 94 3.35 -0.44 2.00
C ALA A 94 2.47 -1.21 1.01
N VAL A 95 1.16 -0.95 1.05
CA VAL A 95 0.20 -1.49 0.08
C VAL A 95 -0.30 -0.33 -0.76
N VAL A 96 -0.08 -0.46 -2.07
CA VAL A 96 -0.54 0.50 -3.08
C VAL A 96 -1.79 -0.06 -3.74
N THR A 97 -2.84 0.75 -3.79
CA THR A 97 -4.13 0.41 -4.40
C THR A 97 -4.43 1.41 -5.50
N ASP A 98 -4.71 0.91 -6.69
CA ASP A 98 -5.00 1.71 -7.88
C ASP A 98 -6.29 2.54 -7.72
N ALA A 99 -6.37 3.64 -8.47
CA ALA A 99 -7.57 4.42 -8.64
C ALA A 99 -8.37 3.88 -9.84
N ALA A 100 -9.29 2.95 -9.55
CA ALA A 100 -10.19 2.32 -10.52
C ALA A 100 -10.95 3.28 -11.44
#